data_AF-A0A1E7YN13-F1
#
_entry.id   AF-A0A1E7YN13-F1
#
_cell.length_a   1.000
_cell.length_b   1.000
_cell.length_c   1.000
_cell.angle_alpha   90.00
_cell.angle_beta   90.00
_cell.angle_gamma   90.00
#
_symmetry.space_group_name_H-M   'P 1'
#
loop_
_entity.id
_entity.type
_entity.pdbx_description
1 polymer ?
#
loop_
_entity_poly.entity_id
_entity_poly.type
_entity_poly.pdbx_seq_one_letter_code
_entity_poly.pdbx_strand_id
1 'polypeptide(L)' 'MSNILEYKGYQASVEYSTEDGVLFGKILHIPSLILFEAENAADIVSAFHKAVDDYLEYCDNLNP' A
#
# COMPACT_ATOMS: atom_id res chain seq x y z
N MET A 1 -2.61 -18.38 -0.25
CA MET A 1 -3.77 -17.49 -0.09
C MET A 1 -3.26 -16.08 -0.27
N SER A 2 -3.85 -15.30 -1.18
CA SER A 2 -3.43 -13.92 -1.42
C SER A 2 -4.05 -13.02 -0.36
N ASN A 3 -3.22 -12.38 0.49
CA ASN A 3 -3.70 -11.37 1.42
C ASN A 3 -3.78 -10.04 0.68
N ILE A 4 -4.95 -9.80 0.07
CA ILE A 4 -5.26 -8.53 -0.60
C ILE A 4 -5.89 -7.59 0.43
N LEU A 5 -5.32 -6.39 0.56
CA LEU A 5 -5.91 -5.29 1.28
C LEU A 5 -6.74 -4.43 0.34
N GLU A 6 -7.84 -3.86 0.83
CA GLU A 6 -8.70 -2.97 0.06
C GLU A 6 -9.01 -1.70 0.85
N TYR A 7 -8.83 -0.53 0.23
CA TYR A 7 -9.12 0.76 0.84
C TYR A 7 -9.43 1.80 -0.24
N LYS A 8 -10.55 2.53 -0.09
CA LYS A 8 -11.02 3.54 -1.05
C LYS A 8 -11.10 3.05 -2.52
N GLY A 9 -11.34 1.75 -2.72
CA GLY A 9 -11.38 1.12 -4.05
C GLY A 9 -10.00 0.75 -4.61
N TYR A 10 -8.91 1.03 -3.88
CA TYR A 10 -7.58 0.55 -4.20
C TYR A 10 -7.36 -0.81 -3.55
N GLN A 11 -6.61 -1.65 -4.25
CA GLN A 11 -6.22 -2.97 -3.76
C GLN A 11 -4.72 -3.04 -3.60
N ALA A 12 -4.23 -3.76 -2.61
CA ALA A 12 -2.80 -3.99 -2.43
C ALA A 12 -2.49 -5.44 -2.06
N SER A 13 -1.41 -5.99 -2.59
CA SER A 13 -0.89 -7.29 -2.17
C SER A 13 0.10 -7.10 -1.03
N VAL A 14 0.00 -7.94 0.01
CA VAL A 14 0.97 -8.01 1.10
C VAL A 14 1.70 -9.35 1.08
N GLU A 15 3.02 -9.29 1.12
CA GLU A 15 3.93 -10.43 1.20
C GLU A 15 4.91 -10.23 2.36
N TYR A 16 5.47 -11.31 2.91
CA TYR A 16 6.47 -11.24 3.97
C TYR A 16 7.86 -11.45 3.39
N SER A 17 8.77 -10.49 3.59
CA SER A 17 10.18 -10.61 3.24
C SER A 17 10.91 -11.34 4.36
N THR A 18 11.40 -12.55 4.07
CA THR A 18 12.22 -13.31 5.02
C THR A 18 13.64 -12.75 5.14
N GLU A 19 14.10 -11.99 4.14
CA GLU A 19 15.44 -11.38 4.13
C GLU A 19 15.51 -10.17 5.06
N ASP A 20 14.49 -9.31 5.01
CA ASP A 20 14.40 -8.09 5.82
C ASP A 20 13.59 -8.27 7.11
N GLY A 21 12.81 -9.35 7.22
CA GLY A 21 11.96 -9.62 8.37
C GLY A 21 10.72 -8.71 8.47
N VAL A 22 10.31 -8.09 7.35
CA VAL A 22 9.19 -7.14 7.30
C VAL A 22 8.12 -7.58 6.31
N LEU A 23 6.91 -7.05 6.49
CA LEU A 23 5.83 -7.15 5.52
C LEU A 23 6.03 -6.10 4.43
N PHE A 24 5.97 -6.53 3.19
CA PHE A 24 6.06 -5.71 2.00
C PHE A 24 4.69 -5.65 1.33
N GLY A 25 4.24 -4.44 1.04
CA GLY A 25 2.96 -4.14 0.42
C GLY A 25 3.12 -3.40 -0.89
N LYS A 26 2.30 -3.75 -1.88
CA LYS A 26 2.27 -3.09 -3.20
C LYS A 26 0.84 -2.79 -3.61
N ILE A 27 0.57 -1.53 -3.98
CA ILE A 27 -0.72 -1.15 -4.54
C ILE A 27 -0.83 -1.69 -5.97
N LEU A 28 -1.97 -2.30 -6.27
CA LEU A 28 -2.31 -2.94 -7.53
C LEU A 28 -3.24 -2.04 -8.34
N HIS A 29 -3.32 -2.30 -9.65
CA HIS A 29 -4.26 -1.66 -10.58
C HIS A 29 -4.12 -0.13 -10.72
N ILE A 30 -2.95 0.42 -10.37
CA ILE A 30 -2.61 1.83 -10.57
C ILE A 30 -1.41 1.98 -11.51
N PRO A 31 -1.33 3.09 -12.28
CA PRO A 31 -0.18 3.35 -13.16
C PRO A 31 1.09 3.69 -12.38
N SER A 32 0.95 4.24 -11.16
CA SER A 32 2.06 4.62 -10.30
C SER A 32 2.54 3.42 -9.48
N LEU A 33 3.86 3.26 -9.34
CA LEU A 33 4.41 2.24 -8.45
C LEU A 33 4.43 2.79 -7.01
N ILE A 34 3.54 2.25 -6.16
CA ILE A 34 3.49 2.60 -4.74
C ILE A 34 3.74 1.36 -3.92
N LEU A 35 4.78 1.44 -3.09
CA LEU A 35 5.24 0.39 -2.20
C LEU A 35 5.18 0.91 -0.76
N PHE A 36 4.86 0.02 0.16
CA PHE A 36 4.83 0.30 1.59
C PHE A 36 5.35 -0.92 2.34
N GLU A 37 5.89 -0.70 3.53
CA GLU A 37 6.44 -1.76 4.36
C GLU A 37 6.04 -1.55 5.82
N ALA A 38 6.02 -2.63 6.59
CA ALA A 38 5.77 -2.56 8.02
C ALA A 38 6.29 -3.81 8.75
N GLU A 39 6.56 -3.65 10.04
CA GLU A 39 7.08 -4.73 10.89
C GLU A 39 5.99 -5.73 11.33
N ASN A 40 4.71 -5.34 11.22
CA ASN A 40 3.61 -6.20 11.65
C ASN A 40 2.30 -5.91 10.89
N ALA A 41 1.32 -6.81 11.06
CA ALA A 41 0.08 -6.80 10.31
C ALA A 41 -0.86 -5.62 10.66
N ALA A 42 -0.73 -4.99 11.82
CA ALA A 42 -1.52 -3.80 12.14
C ALA A 42 -0.94 -2.55 11.46
N ASP A 43 0.39 -2.43 11.48
CA ASP A 43 1.11 -1.34 10.85
C ASP A 43 1.03 -1.39 9.32
N ILE A 44 1.03 -2.58 8.71
CA ILE A 44 0.97 -2.70 7.23
C ILE A 44 -0.35 -2.15 6.66
N VAL A 45 -1.45 -2.28 7.40
CA VAL A 45 -2.77 -1.73 6.99
C VAL A 45 -2.75 -0.20 7.10
N SER A 46 -2.15 0.33 8.17
CA SER A 46 -2.02 1.78 8.35
C SER A 46 -1.10 2.40 7.31
N ALA A 47 0.02 1.73 7.00
CA ALA A 47 0.95 2.13 5.95
C ALA A 47 0.29 2.11 4.57
N PHE A 48 -0.54 1.09 4.29
CA PHE A 48 -1.34 1.03 3.06
C PHE A 48 -2.32 2.20 2.94
N HIS A 49 -3.12 2.47 3.98
CA HIS A 49 -4.09 3.57 3.96
C HIS A 49 -3.41 4.90 3.72
N LYS A 50 -2.30 5.15 4.44
CA LYS A 50 -1.50 6.36 4.26
C LYS A 50 -0.98 6.48 2.84
N ALA A 51 -0.42 5.42 2.27
CA ALA A 51 0.09 5.43 0.90
C ALA A 51 -1.00 5.73 -0.15
N VAL A 52 -2.23 5.25 0.07
CA VAL A 52 -3.38 5.58 -0.78
C VAL A 52 -3.82 7.03 -0.60
N ASP A 53 -3.89 7.52 0.65
CA ASP A 53 -4.26 8.91 0.94
C ASP A 53 -3.25 9.89 0.34
N ASP A 54 -1.94 9.69 0.56
CA ASP A 54 -0.85 10.48 -0.05
C ASP A 54 -0.95 10.47 -1.60
N TYR A 55 -1.30 9.32 -2.19
CA TYR A 55 -1.48 9.23 -3.65
C TYR A 55 -2.67 10.04 -4.15
N LEU A 56 -3.80 9.96 -3.46
CA LEU A 56 -5.00 10.72 -3.80
C LEU A 56 -4.76 12.21 -3.65
N GLU A 57 -4.10 12.64 -2.57
CA GLU A 57 -3.69 14.02 -2.36
C GLU A 57 -2.75 14.50 -3.48
N TYR A 58 -1.76 13.70 -3.87
CA TYR A 58 -0.87 14.02 -4.98
C TYR A 58 -1.63 14.17 -6.30
N CYS A 59 -2.57 13.26 -6.60
CA CYS A 59 -3.40 13.34 -7.79
C CYS A 59 -4.31 14.58 -7.81
N ASP A 60 -4.89 14.95 -6.67
CA ASP A 60 -5.73 16.15 -6.52
C ASP A 60 -4.92 17.43 -6.77
N ASN A 61 -3.71 17.51 -6.20
CA ASN A 61 -2.80 18.65 -6.41
C ASN A 61 -2.28 18.77 -7.85
N LEU A 62 -2.25 17.67 -8.62
CA LEU A 62 -1.83 17.68 -10.02
C LEU A 62 -2.95 18.09 -11.00
N ASN A 63 -4.19 18.23 -10.53
CA ASN A 63 -5.37 18.54 -11.36
C ASN A 63 -6.14 19.75 -10.77
N PRO A 64 -5.57 20.97 -10.82
CA PRO A 64 -6.26 22.18 -10.38
C PRO A 64 -7.41 22.63 -11.30
#